data_AF-A0A1V2NH59-F1
#
_entry.id   AF-A0A1V2NH59-F1
#
_cell.length_a   1.000
_cell.length_b   1.000
_cell.length_c   1.000
_cell.angle_alpha   90.00
_cell.angle_beta   90.00
_cell.angle_gamma   90.00
#
_symmetry.space_group_name_H-M   'P 1'
#
loop_
_entity.id
_entity.type
_entity.pdbx_description
1 polymer ?
#
loop_
_entity_poly.entity_id
_entity_poly.type
_entity_poly.pdbx_seq_one_letter_code
_entity_poly.pdbx_strand_id
1 'polypeptide(L)'
;MTDHSRSPQPSDGPEGGASPADSVGGAVHPEGKTTRPGEQSAPAMDTHPTDDEARIAGVVVQTRADVGDASEERIADVLRQRFSDVGLDLGDDRIRALAAEVAAG
;
A
#
# COMPACT_ATOMS: atom_id res chain seq x y z
N MET A 1 -47.71 -2.80 -23.96
CA MET A 1 -48.00 -1.35 -24.02
C MET A 1 -48.29 -0.90 -22.59
N THR A 2 -47.33 -0.19 -22.01
CA THR A 2 -47.37 0.75 -20.87
C THR A 2 -47.84 0.32 -19.46
N ASP A 3 -46.88 0.48 -18.54
CA ASP A 3 -46.88 0.63 -17.08
C ASP A 3 -47.96 1.55 -16.50
N HIS A 4 -48.43 1.30 -15.26
CA HIS A 4 -48.84 2.33 -14.28
C HIS A 4 -48.69 1.87 -12.81
N SER A 5 -47.69 2.44 -12.12
CA SER A 5 -47.76 3.05 -10.77
C SER A 5 -47.91 2.21 -9.47
N ARG A 6 -46.79 2.19 -8.71
CA ARG A 6 -46.60 2.81 -7.37
C ARG A 6 -46.88 2.04 -6.05
N SER A 7 -45.80 1.99 -5.25
CA SER A 7 -45.63 1.84 -3.79
C SER A 7 -45.48 0.43 -3.18
N PRO A 8 -44.30 0.07 -2.63
CA PRO A 8 -44.18 -1.00 -1.65
C PRO A 8 -44.61 -0.53 -0.24
N GLN A 9 -45.35 -1.43 0.43
CA GLN A 9 -45.84 -1.34 1.82
C GLN A 9 -44.73 -1.59 2.86
N PRO A 10 -44.99 -1.35 4.17
CA PRO A 10 -43.99 -0.90 5.13
C PRO A 10 -43.15 -2.04 5.73
N SER A 11 -42.05 -1.59 6.33
CA SER A 11 -41.02 -2.34 7.04
C SER A 11 -41.56 -3.31 8.08
N ASP A 12 -41.14 -4.57 7.98
CA ASP A 12 -41.02 -5.50 9.10
C ASP A 12 -39.59 -6.03 9.11
N GLY A 13 -38.94 -5.90 10.27
CA GLY A 13 -37.50 -6.11 10.47
C GLY A 13 -37.02 -7.56 10.30
N PRO A 14 -35.74 -7.80 10.60
CA PRO A 14 -35.52 -8.52 11.86
C PRO A 14 -34.62 -7.77 12.83
N GLU A 15 -35.10 -7.71 14.08
CA GLU A 15 -34.35 -7.38 15.28
C GLU A 15 -33.15 -8.32 15.43
N GLY A 16 -32.00 -7.88 14.93
CA GLY A 16 -30.71 -8.49 15.20
C GLY A 16 -30.24 -8.05 16.59
N GLY A 17 -30.64 -8.81 17.61
CA GLY A 17 -30.28 -8.57 19.00
C GLY A 17 -28.77 -8.62 19.24
N ALA A 18 -28.25 -7.54 19.84
CA ALA A 18 -27.06 -7.62 20.66
C ALA A 18 -27.48 -7.25 22.09
N SER A 19 -27.76 -8.27 22.91
CA SER A 19 -27.96 -8.11 24.34
C SER A 19 -26.67 -7.53 24.95
N PRO A 20 -26.73 -6.46 25.77
CA PRO A 20 -25.53 -5.88 26.41
C PRO A 20 -24.90 -6.81 27.48
N ALA A 21 -25.45 -8.00 27.69
CA ALA A 21 -24.99 -8.98 28.67
C ALA A 21 -23.75 -9.79 28.23
N ASP A 22 -23.37 -9.76 26.95
CA ASP A 22 -22.20 -10.51 26.42
C ASP A 22 -20.93 -9.65 26.28
N SER A 23 -20.85 -8.53 27.01
CA SER A 23 -19.57 -7.81 27.15
C SER A 23 -18.74 -8.45 28.27
N VAL A 24 -18.17 -9.61 27.99
CA VAL A 24 -17.13 -10.21 28.84
C VAL A 24 -15.82 -9.46 28.59
N GLY A 25 -15.69 -8.29 29.21
CA GLY A 25 -14.44 -7.55 29.34
C GLY A 25 -13.49 -8.31 30.25
N GLY A 26 -12.57 -9.06 29.66
CA GLY A 26 -11.57 -9.84 30.35
C GLY A 26 -10.56 -8.98 31.13
N ALA A 27 -10.37 -9.36 32.40
CA ALA A 27 -9.20 -9.15 33.26
C ALA A 27 -8.81 -7.71 33.62
N VAL A 28 -9.36 -7.20 34.72
CA VAL A 28 -8.65 -6.23 35.57
C VAL A 28 -7.64 -6.99 36.43
N HIS A 29 -6.36 -6.91 36.09
CA HIS A 29 -5.27 -7.21 37.02
C HIS A 29 -5.00 -5.94 37.84
N PRO A 30 -5.21 -5.92 39.16
CA PRO A 30 -4.64 -4.89 40.00
C PRO A 30 -3.28 -5.40 40.48
N GLU A 31 -2.19 -5.05 39.80
CA GLU A 31 -0.89 -5.00 40.48
C GLU A 31 0.12 -4.15 39.68
N GLY A 32 0.85 -3.32 40.41
CA GLY A 32 1.56 -2.13 39.93
C GLY A 32 2.49 -2.31 38.73
N LYS A 33 2.30 -1.48 37.71
CA LYS A 33 3.39 -1.01 36.85
C LYS A 33 3.72 0.42 37.26
N THR A 34 4.76 0.58 38.06
CA THR A 34 5.45 1.85 38.24
C THR A 34 5.87 2.36 36.87
N THR A 35 5.12 3.32 36.34
CA THR A 35 5.56 4.15 35.21
C THR A 35 6.85 4.84 35.65
N ARG A 36 7.98 4.41 35.11
CA ARG A 36 9.23 5.16 35.25
C ARG A 36 9.09 6.44 34.41
N PRO A 37 9.40 7.62 34.96
CA PRO A 37 9.39 8.86 34.18
C PRO A 37 10.51 8.81 33.13
N GLY A 38 10.18 9.08 31.87
CA GLY A 38 11.16 9.28 30.80
C GLY A 38 10.87 8.45 29.55
N GLU A 39 9.88 8.91 28.80
CA GLU A 39 9.87 8.95 27.34
C GLU A 39 10.01 7.60 26.60
N GLN A 40 8.87 7.08 26.14
CA GLN A 40 8.87 6.49 24.80
C GLN A 40 9.31 7.60 23.85
N SER A 41 10.62 7.69 23.57
CA SER A 41 11.12 8.47 22.44
C SER A 41 10.31 8.06 21.22
N ALA A 42 9.82 9.06 20.49
CA ALA A 42 9.10 8.88 19.25
C ALA A 42 9.76 7.82 18.35
N PRO A 43 9.02 7.16 17.45
CA PRO A 43 9.59 6.15 16.57
C PRO A 43 10.90 6.66 15.98
N ALA A 44 11.99 5.92 16.21
CA ALA A 44 13.27 6.22 15.58
C ALA A 44 13.06 6.07 14.07
N MET A 45 12.85 7.19 13.38
CA MET A 45 12.82 7.24 11.93
C MET A 45 14.27 7.07 11.46
N ASP A 46 14.70 5.81 11.38
CA ASP A 46 15.97 5.47 10.76
C ASP A 46 15.88 5.78 9.27
N THR A 47 16.32 6.98 8.92
CA THR A 47 16.37 7.48 7.56
C THR A 47 17.72 7.10 6.97
N HIS A 48 17.96 5.79 6.82
CA HIS A 48 19.12 5.33 6.09
C HIS A 48 19.07 5.92 4.67
N PRO A 49 20.07 6.71 4.24
CA PRO A 49 20.15 7.13 2.85
C PRO A 49 20.25 5.86 2.00
N THR A 50 19.23 5.58 1.21
CA THR A 50 19.26 4.45 0.28
C THR A 50 20.14 4.87 -0.89
N ASP A 51 21.22 4.12 -1.10
CA ASP A 51 22.11 4.29 -2.25
C ASP A 51 21.31 4.27 -3.56
N ASP A 52 21.74 5.05 -4.54
CA ASP A 52 21.04 5.22 -5.81
C ASP A 52 20.83 3.86 -6.49
N GLU A 53 21.82 2.97 -6.40
CA GLU A 53 21.74 1.61 -6.93
C GLU A 53 20.65 0.77 -6.25
N ALA A 54 20.48 0.90 -4.93
CA ALA A 54 19.42 0.21 -4.20
C ALA A 54 18.03 0.77 -4.56
N ARG A 55 17.92 2.09 -4.78
CA ARG A 55 16.68 2.70 -5.32
C ARG A 55 16.38 2.21 -6.72
N ILE A 56 17.41 2.10 -7.58
CA ILE A 56 17.26 1.60 -8.95
C ILE A 56 16.76 0.16 -8.95
N ALA A 57 17.40 -0.72 -8.16
CA ALA A 57 16.98 -2.11 -8.04
C ALA A 57 15.51 -2.22 -7.58
N GLY A 58 15.09 -1.42 -6.60
CA GLY A 58 13.70 -1.39 -6.14
C GLY A 58 12.71 -1.00 -7.23
N VAL A 59 13.01 0.06 -8.00
CA VAL A 59 12.16 0.50 -9.12
C VAL A 59 12.09 -0.56 -10.21
N VAL A 60 13.20 -1.23 -10.53
CA VAL A 60 13.25 -2.29 -11.55
C VAL A 60 12.38 -3.48 -11.15
N VAL A 61 12.52 -3.98 -9.92
CA VAL A 61 11.71 -5.09 -9.41
C VAL A 61 10.21 -4.78 -9.47
N GLN A 62 9.82 -3.58 -9.03
CA GLN A 62 8.43 -3.16 -9.09
C GLN A 62 7.93 -3.02 -10.54
N THR A 63 8.77 -2.49 -11.43
CA THR A 63 8.41 -2.33 -12.85
C THR A 63 8.22 -3.66 -13.55
N ARG A 64 9.05 -4.66 -13.25
CA ARG A 64 8.83 -6.03 -13.74
C ARG A 64 7.49 -6.60 -13.29
N ALA A 65 7.13 -6.42 -12.02
CA ALA A 65 5.84 -6.90 -11.51
C ALA A 65 4.63 -6.21 -12.15
N ASP A 66 4.75 -4.93 -12.49
CA ASP A 66 3.62 -4.14 -13.01
C ASP A 66 3.45 -4.24 -14.53
N VAL A 67 4.55 -4.29 -15.28
CA VAL A 67 4.56 -4.18 -16.76
C VAL A 67 5.58 -5.09 -17.45
N GLY A 68 6.05 -6.17 -16.81
CA GLY A 68 7.08 -7.07 -17.37
C GLY A 68 6.69 -7.70 -18.71
N ASP A 69 5.40 -7.97 -18.95
CA ASP A 69 4.89 -8.54 -20.20
C ASP A 69 4.67 -7.49 -21.32
N ALA A 70 4.94 -6.21 -21.05
CA ALA A 70 4.80 -5.15 -22.03
C ALA A 70 5.97 -5.11 -23.03
N SER A 71 5.86 -4.28 -24.07
CA SER A 71 6.99 -4.05 -24.97
C SER A 71 8.14 -3.36 -24.25
N GLU A 72 9.38 -3.62 -24.67
CA GLU A 72 10.58 -2.98 -24.13
C GLU A 72 10.48 -1.45 -24.18
N GLU A 73 9.95 -0.89 -25.26
CA GLU A 73 9.69 0.55 -25.41
C GLU A 73 8.76 1.08 -24.31
N ARG A 74 7.67 0.34 -24.03
CA ARG A 74 6.71 0.71 -22.99
C ARG A 74 7.33 0.64 -21.60
N ILE A 75 8.17 -0.37 -21.35
CA ILE A 75 8.91 -0.53 -20.10
C ILE A 75 9.90 0.63 -19.92
N ALA A 76 10.65 1.00 -20.97
CA ALA A 76 11.58 2.12 -20.94
C ALA A 76 10.88 3.44 -20.59
N ASP A 77 9.71 3.72 -21.16
CA ASP A 77 8.92 4.91 -20.84
C ASP A 77 8.47 4.95 -19.37
N VAL A 78 8.05 3.80 -18.82
CA VAL A 78 7.68 3.69 -17.41
C VAL A 78 8.89 3.92 -16.50
N LEU A 79 10.05 3.34 -16.84
CA LEU A 79 11.28 3.52 -16.08
C LEU A 79 11.71 4.99 -16.07
N ARG A 80 11.71 5.69 -17.21
CA ARG A 80 12.02 7.14 -17.26
C ARG A 80 11.16 7.95 -16.31
N GLN A 81 9.84 7.71 -16.33
CA GLN A 81 8.90 8.42 -15.47
C GLN A 81 9.21 8.15 -13.99
N ARG A 82 9.35 6.87 -13.61
CA ARG A 82 9.57 6.49 -12.21
C ARG A 82 10.88 7.02 -11.66
N PHE A 83 11.96 6.97 -12.44
CA PHE A 83 13.24 7.53 -12.01
C PHE A 83 13.16 9.05 -11.85
N SER A 84 12.48 9.75 -12.76
CA SER A 84 12.22 11.18 -12.63
C SER A 84 11.40 11.50 -11.37
N ASP A 85 10.38 10.70 -11.06
CA ASP A 85 9.51 10.88 -9.89
C ASP A 85 10.27 10.73 -8.56
N VAL A 86 11.33 9.91 -8.53
CA VAL A 86 12.20 9.72 -7.35
C VAL A 86 13.48 10.56 -7.40
N GLY A 87 13.59 11.46 -8.37
CA GLY A 87 14.73 12.37 -8.54
C GLY A 87 16.04 11.71 -8.98
N LEU A 88 15.96 10.57 -9.67
CA LEU A 88 17.10 9.90 -10.29
C LEU A 88 17.14 10.23 -11.79
N ASP A 89 18.20 10.89 -12.23
CA ASP A 89 18.45 11.17 -13.64
C ASP A 89 19.36 10.08 -14.22
N LEU A 90 18.79 9.17 -15.01
CA LEU A 90 19.53 8.10 -15.69
C LEU A 90 19.56 8.39 -17.18
N GLY A 91 20.75 8.27 -17.78
CA GLY A 91 20.89 8.39 -19.23
C GLY A 91 20.08 7.34 -19.99
N ASP A 92 19.65 7.68 -21.20
CA ASP A 92 18.81 6.82 -22.04
C ASP A 92 19.38 5.41 -22.27
N ASP A 93 20.71 5.28 -22.39
CA ASP A 93 21.34 3.97 -22.56
C ASP A 93 21.17 3.07 -21.33
N ARG A 94 21.21 3.66 -20.13
CA ARG A 94 20.97 2.94 -18.88
C ARG A 94 19.50 2.55 -18.75
N ILE A 95 18.59 3.43 -19.14
CA ILE A 95 17.15 3.12 -19.20
C ILE A 95 16.88 1.96 -20.15
N ARG A 96 17.47 1.96 -21.35
CA ARG A 96 17.30 0.87 -22.33
C ARG A 96 17.84 -0.46 -21.79
N ALA A 97 19.01 -0.44 -21.17
CA ALA A 97 19.58 -1.65 -20.56
C ALA A 97 18.67 -2.24 -19.48
N LEU A 98 18.12 -1.40 -18.60
CA LEU A 98 17.17 -1.83 -17.56
C LEU A 98 15.84 -2.31 -18.15
N ALA A 99 15.36 -1.69 -19.23
CA ALA A 99 14.14 -2.12 -19.91
C ALA A 99 14.31 -3.52 -20.53
N ALA A 100 15.46 -3.78 -21.18
CA ALA A 100 15.79 -5.09 -21.70
C ALA A 100 15.92 -6.15 -20.60
N GLU A 101 16.50 -5.79 -19.43
CA GLU A 101 16.54 -6.68 -18.27
C GLU A 101 15.13 -7.05 -17.78
N VAL A 102 14.24 -6.07 -17.66
CA VAL A 102 12.86 -6.30 -17.23
C VAL A 102 12.11 -7.18 -18.22
N ALA A 103 12.23 -6.92 -19.53
CA ALA A 103 11.56 -7.69 -20.57
C ALA A 103 12.08 -9.13 -20.72
N ALA A 104 13.32 -9.39 -20.29
CA ALA A 104 13.96 -10.70 -20.42
C ALA A 104 13.70 -11.67 -19.26
N GLY A 105 13.13 -11.21 -18.13
CA GLY A 105 12.95 -12.01 -16.92
C GLY A 105 11.51 -12.04 -16.45
#